data_AF-A0AAV0EFK5-F1
#
_entry.id   AF-A0AAV0EFK5-F1
#
_cell.length_a   1.000
_cell.length_b   1.000
_cell.length_c   1.000
_cell.angle_alpha   90.00
_cell.angle_beta   90.00
_cell.angle_gamma   90.00
#
_symmetry.space_group_name_H-M   'P 1'
#
loop_
_entity.id
_entity.type
_entity.pdbx_description
1 polymer ?
#
loop_
_entity_poly.entity_id
_entity_poly.type
_entity_poly.pdbx_seq_one_letter_code
_entity_poly.pdbx_strand_id
1 'polypeptide(L)'
;MNCVSSYASELMKSHLSSSLPFLRLFVFFANKMIYEVASKATSLHIIDFGILHGIQWPTLIRDLSQRHGGPPKLRITGIELPQPGFRPSQTVVDTGCRLARYCKRFNVPFEYNAITAKNWEALKMDGFKLARGEVVAVNCNDRFKDLLDLTTSGEDSPRDDVLNLIRELNPHIFVHTTISVCHNSPFFLNRFQSALFYYSGIFDMFDAIFPRHDCLRLHSEQAIMGPVIKNIVACEGKERFERP
;
A
#
# COMPACT_ATOMS: atom_id res chain seq x y z
N MET A 1 20.76 -10.69 19.10
CA MET A 1 19.70 -9.91 19.80
C MET A 1 18.49 -9.86 18.89
N ASN A 2 17.54 -10.78 19.07
CA ASN A 2 16.29 -10.77 18.32
C ASN A 2 15.25 -10.04 19.16
N CYS A 3 14.99 -8.78 18.88
CA CYS A 3 14.00 -8.02 19.64
C CYS A 3 13.16 -7.12 18.73
N VAL A 4 12.45 -7.72 17.78
CA VAL A 4 11.34 -7.04 17.11
C VAL A 4 10.29 -8.11 16.76
N SER A 5 9.18 -8.17 17.50
CA SER A 5 7.99 -8.93 17.09
C SER A 5 7.42 -8.33 15.80
N SER A 6 6.55 -9.03 15.05
CA SER A 6 5.96 -8.44 13.82
C SER A 6 5.29 -7.09 14.12
N TYR A 7 4.60 -7.00 15.26
CA TYR A 7 3.99 -5.77 15.78
C TYR A 7 4.99 -4.62 15.97
N ALA A 8 6.19 -4.92 16.47
CA ALA A 8 7.22 -3.91 16.61
C ALA A 8 7.72 -3.47 15.22
N SER A 9 7.97 -4.39 14.28
CA SER A 9 8.37 -4.07 12.89
C SER A 9 7.33 -3.21 12.17
N GLU A 10 6.05 -3.41 12.49
CA GLU A 10 4.90 -2.67 11.96
C GLU A 10 4.79 -1.25 12.55
N LEU A 11 5.03 -1.08 13.86
CA LEU A 11 5.16 0.23 14.49
C LEU A 11 6.37 1.00 13.92
N MET A 12 7.46 0.30 13.60
CA MET A 12 8.61 0.90 12.92
C MET A 12 8.23 1.39 11.53
N LYS A 13 7.46 0.61 10.74
CA LYS A 13 6.95 1.04 9.43
C LYS A 13 6.08 2.29 9.54
N SER A 14 5.17 2.35 10.52
CA SER A 14 4.36 3.54 10.79
C SER A 14 5.23 4.76 11.15
N HIS A 15 6.25 4.57 11.99
CA HIS A 15 7.17 5.64 12.38
C HIS A 15 8.04 6.11 11.19
N LEU A 16 8.50 5.20 10.33
CA LEU A 16 9.20 5.52 9.08
C LEU A 16 8.30 6.29 8.13
N SER A 17 7.04 5.87 7.93
CA SER A 17 6.05 6.61 7.15
C SER A 17 5.85 8.03 7.68
N SER A 18 5.94 8.20 9.01
CA SER A 18 5.90 9.53 9.62
C SER A 18 7.23 10.28 9.51
N SER A 19 8.39 9.64 9.43
CA SER A 19 9.69 10.34 9.44
C SER A 19 10.20 10.69 8.05
N LEU A 20 9.71 10.00 7.02
CA LEU A 20 10.18 10.13 5.64
C LEU A 20 9.28 11.09 4.83
N PRO A 21 9.78 12.24 4.36
CA PRO A 21 8.97 13.24 3.66
C PRO A 21 8.30 12.71 2.39
N PHE A 22 9.00 11.88 1.61
CA PHE A 22 8.43 11.29 0.40
C PHE A 22 7.27 10.34 0.70
N LEU A 23 7.32 9.62 1.84
CA LEU A 23 6.23 8.77 2.26
C LEU A 23 4.98 9.59 2.61
N ARG A 24 5.15 10.76 3.21
CA ARG A 24 4.05 11.70 3.47
C ARG A 24 3.49 12.31 2.18
N LEU A 25 4.36 12.62 1.22
CA LEU A 25 3.97 13.26 -0.04
C LEU A 25 3.07 12.34 -0.88
N PHE A 26 3.40 11.05 -1.03
CA PHE A 26 2.53 10.17 -1.82
C PHE A 26 1.14 10.03 -1.17
N VAL A 27 1.08 9.87 0.16
CA VAL A 27 -0.18 9.81 0.91
C VAL A 27 -0.99 11.08 0.71
N PHE A 28 -0.34 12.24 0.78
CA PHE A 28 -0.98 13.53 0.58
C PHE A 28 -1.58 13.66 -0.82
N PHE A 29 -0.82 13.38 -1.88
CA PHE A 29 -1.31 13.46 -3.25
C PHE A 29 -2.43 12.46 -3.51
N ALA A 30 -2.29 11.21 -3.06
CA ALA A 30 -3.31 10.20 -3.20
C ALA A 30 -4.63 10.62 -2.54
N ASN A 31 -4.57 11.07 -1.28
CA ASN A 31 -5.75 11.53 -0.56
C ASN A 31 -6.35 12.79 -1.18
N LYS A 32 -5.52 13.72 -1.66
CA LYS A 32 -6.00 14.93 -2.33
C LYS A 32 -6.77 14.61 -3.61
N MET A 33 -6.25 13.75 -4.47
CA MET A 33 -6.92 13.34 -5.70
C MET A 33 -8.26 12.64 -5.42
N ILE A 34 -8.29 11.73 -4.44
CA ILE A 34 -9.53 11.04 -4.03
C ILE A 34 -10.54 12.03 -3.45
N TYR A 35 -10.09 12.97 -2.62
CA TYR A 35 -10.94 14.01 -2.04
C TYR A 35 -11.56 14.91 -3.12
N GLU A 36 -10.78 15.33 -4.12
CA GLU A 36 -11.25 16.18 -5.21
C GLU A 36 -12.36 15.50 -6.03
N VAL A 37 -12.19 14.23 -6.39
CA VAL A 37 -13.20 13.43 -7.10
C VAL A 37 -14.45 13.20 -6.24
N ALA A 38 -14.28 13.09 -4.91
CA ALA A 38 -15.39 12.91 -3.96
C ALA A 38 -16.00 14.23 -3.45
N SER A 39 -15.54 15.39 -3.94
CA SER A 39 -15.84 16.71 -3.35
C SER A 39 -17.33 17.04 -3.24
N LYS A 40 -18.17 16.50 -4.14
CA LYS A 40 -19.63 16.68 -4.13
C LYS A 40 -20.40 15.37 -3.90
N ALA A 41 -19.70 14.27 -3.63
CA ALA A 41 -20.32 12.96 -3.48
C ALA A 41 -21.14 12.86 -2.19
N THR A 42 -22.26 12.15 -2.22
CA THR A 42 -22.98 11.77 -0.99
C THR A 42 -22.46 10.45 -0.40
N SER A 43 -21.82 9.62 -1.23
CA SER A 43 -21.18 8.37 -0.84
C SER A 43 -19.83 8.21 -1.56
N LEU A 44 -18.80 7.86 -0.81
CA LEU A 44 -17.46 7.55 -1.32
C LEU A 44 -17.09 6.12 -0.89
N HIS A 45 -16.75 5.28 -1.86
CA HIS A 45 -16.24 3.95 -1.64
C HIS A 45 -14.79 3.85 -2.10
N ILE A 46 -13.90 3.58 -1.15
CA ILE A 46 -12.48 3.39 -1.39
C ILE A 46 -12.19 1.88 -1.39
N ILE A 47 -11.58 1.38 -2.46
CA ILE A 47 -11.06 0.02 -2.55
C ILE A 47 -9.54 0.12 -2.47
N ASP A 48 -8.96 -0.37 -1.37
CA ASP A 48 -7.54 -0.22 -1.08
C ASP A 48 -6.81 -1.57 -1.19
N PHE A 49 -6.06 -1.72 -2.28
CA PHE A 49 -5.19 -2.88 -2.51
C PHE A 49 -3.96 -2.77 -1.64
N GLY A 50 -3.92 -3.58 -0.59
CA GLY A 50 -2.82 -3.63 0.36
C GLY A 50 -2.92 -2.55 1.44
N ILE A 51 -4.06 -2.52 2.13
CA ILE A 51 -4.42 -1.51 3.12
C ILE A 51 -3.51 -1.48 4.36
N LEU A 52 -2.79 -2.57 4.65
CA LEU A 52 -1.95 -2.73 5.85
C LEU A 52 -2.74 -2.33 7.12
N HIS A 53 -2.26 -1.31 7.85
CA HIS A 53 -2.88 -0.78 9.06
C HIS A 53 -3.82 0.41 8.83
N GLY A 54 -4.02 0.82 7.57
CA GLY A 54 -4.89 1.92 7.18
C GLY A 54 -4.35 3.31 7.53
N ILE A 55 -3.03 3.48 7.64
CA ILE A 55 -2.38 4.73 8.10
C ILE A 55 -2.62 5.94 7.19
N GLN A 56 -2.94 5.71 5.91
CA GLN A 56 -3.27 6.74 4.93
C GLN A 56 -4.60 7.45 5.26
N TRP A 57 -5.61 6.67 5.66
CA TRP A 57 -7.00 7.10 5.69
C TRP A 57 -7.38 8.11 6.79
N PRO A 58 -6.75 8.16 7.98
CA PRO A 58 -7.08 9.16 9.00
C PRO A 58 -7.04 10.61 8.51
N THR A 59 -6.09 10.97 7.65
CA THR A 59 -6.01 12.34 7.13
C THR A 59 -7.18 12.65 6.19
N LEU A 60 -7.51 11.75 5.26
CA LEU A 60 -8.67 11.88 4.40
C LEU A 60 -9.99 11.92 5.19
N ILE A 61 -10.15 11.08 6.22
CA ILE A 61 -11.35 11.05 7.06
C ILE A 61 -11.57 12.40 7.74
N ARG A 62 -10.50 12.99 8.30
CA ARG A 62 -10.57 14.33 8.89
C ARG A 62 -10.98 15.37 7.85
N ASP A 63 -10.35 15.35 6.68
CA ASP A 63 -10.61 16.36 5.65
C ASP A 63 -12.05 16.24 5.10
N LEU A 64 -12.56 15.01 4.93
CA LEU A 64 -13.98 14.75 4.59
C LEU A 64 -14.94 15.25 5.67
N SER A 65 -14.60 15.13 6.96
CA SER A 65 -15.45 15.61 8.06
C SER A 65 -15.61 17.12 8.09
N GLN A 66 -14.67 17.85 7.50
CA GLN A 66 -14.66 19.32 7.42
C GLN A 66 -15.30 19.86 6.15
N ARG A 67 -15.78 18.97 5.26
CA ARG A 67 -16.40 19.35 3.99
C ARG A 67 -17.67 20.17 4.22
N HIS A 68 -17.83 21.22 3.40
CA HIS A 68 -19.07 21.99 3.38
C HIS A 68 -20.26 21.10 2.98
N GLY A 69 -21.36 21.15 3.74
CA GLY A 69 -22.49 20.23 3.58
C GLY A 69 -22.35 18.88 4.29
N GLY A 70 -21.24 18.67 5.03
CA GLY A 70 -20.99 17.48 5.83
C GLY A 70 -20.26 16.36 5.09
N PRO A 71 -19.76 15.36 5.83
CA PRO A 71 -19.03 14.23 5.24
C PRO A 71 -19.96 13.34 4.39
N PRO A 72 -19.44 12.72 3.33
CA PRO A 72 -20.17 11.64 2.65
C PRO A 72 -20.26 10.42 3.57
N LYS A 73 -21.15 9.48 3.24
CA LYS A 73 -21.00 8.11 3.72
C LYS A 73 -19.67 7.55 3.17
N LEU A 74 -18.75 7.19 4.05
CA LEU A 74 -17.48 6.61 3.68
C LEU A 74 -17.54 5.09 3.80
N ARG A 75 -17.17 4.40 2.75
CA ARG A 75 -16.97 2.96 2.75
C ARG A 75 -15.55 2.63 2.37
N ILE A 76 -14.90 1.74 3.10
CA ILE A 76 -13.56 1.26 2.75
C ILE A 76 -13.60 -0.26 2.61
N THR A 77 -13.22 -0.76 1.43
CA THR A 77 -12.86 -2.15 1.23
C THR A 77 -11.34 -2.27 1.35
N GLY A 78 -10.87 -2.85 2.45
CA GLY A 78 -9.46 -3.10 2.70
C GLY A 78 -9.06 -4.50 2.25
N ILE A 79 -8.09 -4.59 1.35
CA ILE A 79 -7.57 -5.86 0.82
C ILE A 79 -6.17 -6.08 1.37
N GLU A 80 -5.88 -7.28 1.85
CA GLU A 80 -4.53 -7.63 2.30
C GLU A 80 -4.20 -9.11 2.07
N LEU A 81 -2.90 -9.40 1.97
CA LEU A 81 -2.39 -10.76 1.97
C LEU A 81 -2.66 -11.44 3.32
N PRO A 82 -2.86 -12.77 3.34
CA PRO A 82 -3.03 -13.50 4.59
C PRO A 82 -1.75 -13.44 5.43
N GLN A 83 -1.91 -13.14 6.72
CA GLN A 83 -0.81 -13.25 7.67
C GLN A 83 -0.45 -14.71 7.96
N PRO A 84 0.82 -15.02 8.23
CA PRO A 84 1.22 -16.34 8.72
C PRO A 84 0.51 -16.69 10.05
N GLY A 85 0.25 -17.98 10.24
CA GLY A 85 -0.29 -18.51 11.50
C GLY A 85 -1.82 -18.62 11.55
N PHE A 86 -2.38 -18.67 12.76
CA PHE A 86 -3.78 -19.08 12.99
C PHE A 86 -4.84 -18.05 12.63
N ARG A 87 -4.47 -16.79 12.39
CA ARG A 87 -5.42 -15.70 12.13
C ARG A 87 -5.02 -14.87 10.90
N PRO A 88 -5.14 -15.44 9.68
CA PRO A 88 -4.65 -14.81 8.47
C PRO A 88 -5.29 -13.44 8.19
N SER A 89 -6.54 -13.23 8.61
CA SER A 89 -7.30 -11.99 8.39
C SER A 89 -7.24 -10.97 9.54
N GLN A 90 -6.55 -11.28 10.64
CA GLN A 90 -6.63 -10.46 11.87
C GLN A 90 -6.27 -8.99 11.63
N THR A 91 -5.17 -8.73 10.92
CA THR A 91 -4.68 -7.36 10.73
C THR A 91 -5.63 -6.51 9.90
N VAL A 92 -6.17 -7.06 8.80
CA VAL A 92 -7.13 -6.32 7.96
C VAL A 92 -8.46 -6.07 8.67
N VAL A 93 -8.90 -7.00 9.53
CA VAL A 93 -10.07 -6.82 10.39
C VAL A 93 -9.82 -5.73 11.45
N ASP A 94 -8.66 -5.79 12.12
CA ASP A 94 -8.28 -4.80 13.13
C ASP A 94 -8.12 -3.39 12.54
N THR A 95 -7.67 -3.31 11.28
CA THR A 95 -7.64 -2.05 10.52
C THR A 95 -9.04 -1.45 10.39
N GLY A 96 -10.03 -2.25 10.02
CA GLY A 96 -11.43 -1.83 10.00
C GLY A 96 -11.90 -1.28 11.35
N CYS A 97 -11.61 -1.99 12.43
CA CYS A 97 -11.95 -1.55 13.80
C CYS A 97 -11.25 -0.24 14.21
N ARG A 98 -10.01 -0.01 13.77
CA ARG A 98 -9.29 1.26 14.00
C ARG A 98 -9.94 2.40 13.21
N LEU A 99 -10.21 2.18 11.92
CA LEU A 99 -10.82 3.19 11.05
C LEU A 99 -12.23 3.55 11.50
N ALA A 100 -13.04 2.56 11.90
CA ALA A 100 -14.39 2.80 12.42
C ALA A 100 -14.39 3.69 13.67
N ARG A 101 -13.46 3.45 14.61
CA ARG A 101 -13.30 4.31 15.79
C ARG A 101 -12.89 5.73 15.41
N TYR A 102 -12.03 5.88 14.41
CA TYR A 102 -11.60 7.19 13.92
C TYR A 102 -12.76 7.93 13.24
N CYS A 103 -13.49 7.29 12.33
CA CYS A 103 -14.69 7.86 11.70
C CYS A 103 -15.74 8.29 12.71
N LYS A 104 -15.99 7.47 13.76
CA LYS A 104 -16.89 7.83 14.87
C LYS A 104 -16.45 9.10 15.58
N ARG A 105 -15.15 9.29 15.81
CA ARG A 105 -14.60 10.51 16.44
C ARG A 105 -14.85 11.77 15.60
N PHE A 106 -14.88 11.64 14.27
CA PHE A 106 -15.09 12.75 13.34
C PHE A 106 -16.51 12.81 12.78
N ASN A 107 -17.46 12.04 13.33
CA ASN A 107 -18.85 11.97 12.88
C ASN A 107 -19.00 11.67 11.37
N VAL A 108 -18.11 10.83 10.82
CA VAL A 108 -18.20 10.35 9.43
C VAL A 108 -18.98 9.03 9.41
N PRO A 109 -20.12 8.94 8.70
CA PRO A 109 -20.84 7.67 8.53
C PRO A 109 -19.94 6.66 7.83
N PHE A 110 -19.78 5.47 8.42
CA PHE A 110 -18.71 4.56 8.00
C PHE A 110 -19.14 3.10 7.86
N GLU A 111 -18.67 2.45 6.81
CA GLU A 111 -18.74 1.00 6.59
C GLU A 111 -17.38 0.44 6.17
N TYR A 112 -17.08 -0.79 6.60
CA TYR A 112 -15.84 -1.46 6.27
C TYR A 112 -16.08 -2.87 5.74
N ASN A 113 -15.35 -3.25 4.70
CA ASN A 113 -15.34 -4.59 4.12
C ASN A 113 -13.89 -5.11 4.10
N ALA A 114 -13.61 -6.17 4.84
CA ALA A 114 -12.30 -6.79 4.87
C ALA A 114 -12.21 -7.89 3.82
N ILE A 115 -11.17 -7.86 2.98
CA ILE A 115 -10.84 -8.94 2.04
C ILE A 115 -9.43 -9.45 2.37
N THR A 116 -9.33 -10.74 2.64
CA THR A 116 -8.04 -11.43 2.76
C THR A 116 -7.91 -12.40 1.61
N ALA A 117 -6.92 -12.17 0.74
CA ALA A 117 -6.72 -12.98 -0.45
C ALA A 117 -5.22 -13.16 -0.69
N LYS A 118 -4.82 -14.41 -0.99
CA LYS A 118 -3.45 -14.73 -1.38
C LYS A 118 -3.14 -14.23 -2.80
N ASN A 119 -4.16 -14.26 -3.65
CA ASN A 119 -4.10 -13.96 -5.09
C ASN A 119 -5.11 -12.85 -5.36
N TRP A 120 -4.63 -11.63 -5.62
CA TRP A 120 -5.52 -10.49 -5.87
C TRP A 120 -6.12 -10.53 -7.28
N GLU A 121 -5.41 -11.16 -8.22
CA GLU A 121 -5.85 -11.46 -9.58
C GLU A 121 -7.10 -12.35 -9.63
N ALA A 122 -7.33 -13.15 -8.58
CA ALA A 122 -8.47 -14.05 -8.48
C ALA A 122 -9.72 -13.41 -7.85
N LEU A 123 -9.63 -12.15 -7.40
CA LEU A 123 -10.75 -11.45 -6.79
C LEU A 123 -11.89 -11.24 -7.79
N LYS A 124 -13.13 -11.26 -7.28
CA LYS A 124 -14.35 -11.13 -8.09
C LYS A 124 -15.12 -9.89 -7.69
N MET A 125 -15.80 -9.28 -8.67
CA MET A 125 -16.59 -8.06 -8.53
C MET A 125 -17.57 -8.08 -7.34
N ASP A 126 -18.24 -9.21 -7.11
CA ASP A 126 -19.22 -9.36 -6.04
C ASP A 126 -18.61 -9.15 -4.64
N GLY A 127 -17.32 -9.43 -4.47
CA GLY A 127 -16.59 -9.24 -3.21
C GLY A 127 -16.46 -7.79 -2.77
N PHE A 128 -16.52 -6.83 -3.71
CA PHE A 128 -16.38 -5.40 -3.42
C PHE A 128 -17.69 -4.73 -2.99
N LYS A 129 -18.83 -5.42 -3.15
CA LYS A 129 -20.15 -4.95 -2.71
C LYS A 129 -20.49 -3.55 -3.22
N LEU A 130 -20.24 -3.27 -4.50
CA LEU A 130 -20.49 -1.95 -5.09
C LEU A 130 -21.94 -1.51 -4.89
N ALA A 131 -22.14 -0.23 -4.58
CA ALA A 131 -23.47 0.36 -4.42
C ALA A 131 -23.75 1.34 -5.55
N ARG A 132 -25.01 1.38 -6.02
CA ARG A 132 -25.42 2.32 -7.07
C ARG A 132 -25.24 3.77 -6.61
N GLY A 133 -24.64 4.59 -7.48
CA GLY A 133 -24.50 6.04 -7.27
C GLY A 133 -23.37 6.45 -6.32
N GLU A 134 -22.52 5.52 -5.87
CA GLU A 134 -21.33 5.88 -5.09
C GLU A 134 -20.18 6.33 -6.00
N VAL A 135 -19.39 7.29 -5.53
CA VAL A 135 -18.08 7.57 -6.12
C VAL A 135 -17.13 6.48 -5.68
N VAL A 136 -16.54 5.77 -6.63
CA VAL A 136 -15.59 4.67 -6.38
C VAL A 136 -14.17 5.16 -6.64
N ALA A 137 -13.29 5.02 -5.66
CA ALA A 137 -11.87 5.27 -5.78
C ALA A 137 -11.09 3.98 -5.51
N VAL A 138 -10.21 3.59 -6.43
CA VAL A 138 -9.27 2.49 -6.20
C VAL A 138 -7.91 3.07 -5.84
N ASN A 139 -7.29 2.56 -4.78
CA ASN A 139 -5.98 2.96 -4.30
C ASN A 139 -5.05 1.75 -4.25
N CYS A 140 -3.82 1.91 -4.73
CA CYS A 140 -2.79 0.89 -4.62
C CYS A 140 -1.41 1.54 -4.52
N ASN A 141 -0.79 1.49 -3.33
CA ASN A 141 0.45 2.21 -3.03
C ASN A 141 1.63 1.26 -2.83
N ASP A 142 2.45 1.11 -3.87
CA ASP A 142 3.66 0.27 -3.88
C ASP A 142 3.36 -1.20 -3.54
N ARG A 143 2.22 -1.72 -4.00
CA ARG A 143 1.76 -3.09 -3.73
C ARG A 143 1.72 -4.01 -4.95
N PHE A 144 1.88 -3.48 -6.17
CA PHE A 144 1.96 -4.33 -7.36
C PHE A 144 3.23 -5.19 -7.40
N LYS A 145 4.26 -4.81 -6.64
CA LYS A 145 5.45 -5.63 -6.40
C LYS A 145 5.15 -6.97 -5.71
N ASP A 146 4.04 -7.06 -4.98
CA ASP A 146 3.61 -8.29 -4.32
C ASP A 146 2.95 -9.27 -5.32
N LEU A 147 2.61 -8.79 -6.52
CA LEU A 147 2.11 -9.60 -7.63
C LEU A 147 3.28 -10.12 -8.45
N LEU A 148 3.22 -11.41 -8.81
CA LEU A 148 4.19 -12.03 -9.70
C LEU A 148 4.25 -11.25 -11.02
N ASP A 149 5.48 -10.97 -11.45
CA ASP A 149 5.74 -10.32 -12.74
C ASP A 149 6.26 -11.36 -13.74
N LEU A 150 5.36 -11.76 -14.65
CA LEU A 150 5.61 -12.74 -15.70
C LEU A 150 5.83 -12.08 -17.08
N THR A 151 6.02 -10.76 -17.14
CA THR A 151 6.22 -10.04 -18.41
C THR A 151 7.43 -10.56 -19.21
N THR A 152 8.44 -11.10 -18.53
CA THR A 152 9.60 -11.78 -19.16
C THR A 152 9.33 -13.19 -19.71
N SER A 153 8.21 -13.85 -19.38
CA SER A 153 7.90 -15.22 -19.83
C SER A 153 6.89 -15.31 -20.98
N GLY A 154 6.27 -14.20 -21.40
CA GLY A 154 5.24 -14.22 -22.46
C GLY A 154 3.92 -14.89 -22.04
N GLU A 155 3.73 -15.08 -20.73
CA GLU A 155 2.51 -15.59 -20.10
C GLU A 155 1.66 -14.41 -19.59
N ASP A 156 0.35 -14.65 -19.40
CA ASP A 156 -0.56 -13.65 -18.82
C ASP A 156 -0.06 -13.24 -17.42
N SER A 157 0.14 -11.93 -17.23
CA SER A 157 0.69 -11.38 -15.98
C SER A 157 -0.42 -11.18 -14.94
N PRO A 158 -0.27 -11.67 -13.70
CA PRO A 158 -1.20 -11.37 -12.61
C PRO A 158 -1.42 -9.87 -12.36
N ARG A 159 -0.47 -9.02 -12.76
CA ARG A 159 -0.63 -7.56 -12.73
C ARG A 159 -1.69 -7.09 -13.74
N ASP A 160 -1.70 -7.67 -14.93
CA ASP A 160 -2.69 -7.35 -15.97
C ASP A 160 -4.08 -7.81 -15.55
N ASP A 161 -4.19 -8.97 -14.88
CA ASP A 161 -5.45 -9.45 -14.32
C ASP A 161 -6.01 -8.50 -13.25
N VAL A 162 -5.16 -8.01 -12.34
CA VAL A 162 -5.58 -7.01 -11.35
C VAL A 162 -5.97 -5.70 -12.03
N LEU A 163 -5.23 -5.24 -13.04
CA LEU A 163 -5.60 -4.04 -13.81
C LEU A 163 -6.92 -4.22 -14.58
N ASN A 164 -7.16 -5.42 -15.13
CA ASN A 164 -8.42 -5.77 -15.78
C ASN A 164 -9.57 -5.75 -14.78
N LEU A 165 -9.39 -6.31 -13.57
CA LEU A 165 -10.36 -6.21 -12.49
C LEU A 165 -10.63 -4.75 -12.10
N ILE A 166 -9.60 -3.91 -11.98
CA ILE A 166 -9.75 -2.48 -11.69
C ILE A 166 -10.52 -1.78 -12.81
N ARG A 167 -10.28 -2.14 -14.07
CA ARG A 167 -11.04 -1.64 -15.21
C ARG A 167 -12.49 -2.09 -15.17
N GLU A 168 -12.77 -3.33 -14.77
CA GLU A 168 -14.13 -3.86 -14.58
C GLU A 168 -14.87 -3.19 -13.42
N LEU A 169 -14.16 -2.82 -12.35
CA LEU A 169 -14.67 -2.00 -11.24
C LEU A 169 -15.16 -0.62 -11.70
N ASN A 170 -14.69 -0.15 -12.86
CA ASN A 170 -15.01 1.16 -13.45
C ASN A 170 -14.96 2.31 -12.43
N PRO A 171 -13.83 2.50 -11.73
CA PRO A 171 -13.72 3.52 -10.70
C PRO A 171 -13.70 4.92 -11.32
N HIS A 172 -14.10 5.91 -10.51
CA HIS A 172 -14.01 7.31 -10.88
C HIS A 172 -12.56 7.80 -10.86
N ILE A 173 -11.72 7.15 -10.04
CA ILE A 173 -10.28 7.37 -10.02
C ILE A 173 -9.56 6.10 -9.60
N PHE A 174 -8.44 5.82 -10.27
CA PHE A 174 -7.45 4.85 -9.82
C PHE A 174 -6.17 5.59 -9.46
N VAL A 175 -5.78 5.53 -8.19
CA VAL A 175 -4.52 6.09 -7.70
C VAL A 175 -3.52 4.96 -7.51
N HIS A 176 -2.47 4.97 -8.31
CA HIS A 176 -1.37 4.02 -8.24
C HIS A 176 -0.06 4.72 -7.93
N THR A 177 0.63 4.25 -6.90
CA THR A 177 1.98 4.71 -6.57
C THR A 177 2.96 3.55 -6.76
N THR A 178 4.07 3.79 -7.44
CA THR A 178 5.17 2.83 -7.58
C THR A 178 6.52 3.52 -7.42
N ILE A 179 7.53 2.75 -7.04
CA ILE A 179 8.92 3.20 -7.00
C ILE A 179 9.45 3.26 -8.43
N SER A 180 9.77 4.47 -8.91
CA SER A 180 10.27 4.70 -10.27
C SER A 180 11.76 4.34 -10.39
N VAL A 181 12.06 3.03 -10.42
CA VAL A 181 13.44 2.54 -10.54
C VAL A 181 13.54 1.33 -11.46
N CYS A 182 14.58 1.28 -12.31
CA CYS A 182 14.81 0.18 -13.25
C CYS A 182 15.44 -1.05 -12.57
N HIS A 183 14.75 -1.67 -11.61
CA HIS A 183 15.23 -2.90 -10.97
C HIS A 183 14.86 -4.17 -11.73
N ASN A 184 14.03 -4.08 -12.78
CA ASN A 184 13.57 -5.25 -13.53
C ASN A 184 14.34 -5.53 -14.84
N SER A 185 15.49 -4.89 -15.06
CA SER A 185 16.32 -5.15 -16.24
C SER A 185 16.70 -6.64 -16.33
N PRO A 186 16.64 -7.29 -17.50
CA PRO A 186 17.11 -8.67 -17.64
C PRO A 186 18.63 -8.79 -17.44
N PHE A 187 19.38 -7.70 -17.65
CA PHE A 187 20.83 -7.66 -17.50
C PHE A 187 21.24 -7.29 -16.07
N PHE A 188 22.10 -8.12 -15.47
CA PHE A 188 22.62 -7.95 -14.10
C PHE A 188 23.27 -6.59 -13.86
N LEU A 189 24.19 -6.16 -14.74
CA LEU A 189 24.96 -4.92 -14.51
C LEU A 189 24.03 -3.69 -14.37
N ASN A 190 23.01 -3.60 -15.22
CA ASN A 190 22.03 -2.52 -15.15
C ASN A 190 21.21 -2.58 -13.86
N ARG A 191 20.76 -3.77 -13.43
CA ARG A 191 20.05 -3.94 -12.15
C ARG A 191 20.93 -3.56 -10.98
N PHE A 192 22.18 -4.01 -10.97
CA PHE A 192 23.14 -3.74 -9.91
C PHE A 192 23.41 -2.23 -9.77
N GLN A 193 23.71 -1.55 -10.87
CA GLN A 193 23.94 -0.10 -10.86
C GLN A 193 22.68 0.66 -10.39
N SER A 194 21.52 0.30 -10.93
CA SER A 194 20.23 0.88 -10.55
C SER A 194 19.93 0.70 -9.05
N ALA A 195 20.13 -0.50 -8.51
CA ALA A 195 19.98 -0.78 -7.08
C ALA A 195 21.00 -0.01 -6.23
N LEU A 196 22.27 0.00 -6.64
CA LEU A 196 23.32 0.71 -5.92
C LEU A 196 23.01 2.21 -5.79
N PHE A 197 22.66 2.88 -6.88
CA PHE A 197 22.35 4.31 -6.85
C PHE A 197 21.09 4.61 -6.03
N TYR A 198 20.04 3.81 -6.20
CA TYR A 198 18.79 3.99 -5.47
C TYR A 198 18.99 3.81 -3.97
N TYR A 199 19.57 2.67 -3.55
CA TYR A 199 19.75 2.39 -2.13
C TYR A 199 20.84 3.26 -1.50
N SER A 200 21.87 3.69 -2.23
CA SER A 200 22.82 4.70 -1.71
C SER A 200 22.07 5.96 -1.30
N GLY A 201 21.19 6.49 -2.16
CA GLY A 201 20.40 7.69 -1.83
C GLY A 201 19.49 7.49 -0.61
N ILE A 202 18.88 6.31 -0.46
CA ILE A 202 18.05 6.00 0.71
C ILE A 202 18.90 5.91 1.99
N PHE A 203 20.08 5.30 1.94
CA PHE A 203 20.99 5.18 3.08
C PHE A 203 21.61 6.53 3.46
N ASP A 204 21.97 7.37 2.49
CA ASP A 204 22.44 8.75 2.73
C ASP A 204 21.37 9.59 3.43
N MET A 205 20.11 9.47 2.98
CA MET A 205 18.99 10.10 3.64
C MET A 205 18.79 9.59 5.07
N PHE A 206 18.91 8.28 5.31
CA PHE A 206 18.83 7.73 6.67
C PHE A 206 19.95 8.24 7.56
N ASP A 207 21.17 8.39 7.03
CA ASP A 207 22.29 8.98 7.77
C ASP A 207 22.04 10.44 8.14
N ALA A 208 21.33 11.19 7.30
CA ALA A 208 20.99 12.59 7.55
C ALA A 208 19.89 12.78 8.61
N ILE A 209 18.95 11.84 8.75
CA ILE A 209 17.75 12.02 9.60
C ILE A 209 17.73 11.15 10.86
N PHE A 210 18.52 10.07 10.92
CA PHE A 210 18.55 9.16 12.06
C PHE A 210 19.97 9.07 12.67
N PRO A 211 20.09 9.04 14.01
CA PRO A 211 21.33 8.69 14.68
C PRO A 211 21.87 7.33 14.21
N ARG A 212 23.20 7.18 14.16
CA ARG A 212 23.86 5.94 13.66
C ARG A 212 23.46 4.66 14.40
N HIS A 213 23.16 4.77 15.69
CA HIS A 213 22.77 3.64 16.54
C HIS A 213 21.26 3.59 16.81
N ASP A 214 20.47 4.31 16.02
CA ASP A 214 19.03 4.25 16.12
C ASP A 214 18.51 2.86 15.71
N CYS A 215 17.73 2.22 16.57
CA CYS A 215 17.23 0.87 16.33
C CYS A 215 16.29 0.81 15.11
N LEU A 216 15.54 1.88 14.82
CA LEU A 216 14.62 1.94 13.68
C LEU A 216 15.41 2.00 12.38
N ARG A 217 16.48 2.82 12.35
CA ARG A 217 17.41 2.86 11.22
C ARG A 217 17.99 1.47 10.95
N LEU A 218 18.60 0.85 11.96
CA LEU A 218 19.25 -0.46 11.80
C LEU A 218 18.26 -1.54 11.35
N HIS A 219 17.07 -1.59 11.94
CA HIS A 219 16.03 -2.53 11.53
C HIS A 219 15.58 -2.30 10.09
N SER A 220 15.42 -1.05 9.68
CA SER A 220 15.00 -0.70 8.33
C SER A 220 16.07 -1.06 7.30
N GLU A 221 17.34 -0.77 7.59
CA GLU A 221 18.46 -1.12 6.72
C GLU A 221 18.62 -2.65 6.61
N GLN A 222 18.60 -3.36 7.73
CA GLN A 222 18.94 -4.79 7.77
C GLN A 222 17.77 -5.72 7.49
N ALA A 223 16.59 -5.44 8.05
CA ALA A 223 15.45 -6.35 8.01
C ALA A 223 14.41 -5.98 6.95
N ILE A 224 14.43 -4.75 6.43
CA ILE A 224 13.52 -4.30 5.37
C ILE A 224 14.26 -4.17 4.04
N MET A 225 15.31 -3.34 3.96
CA MET A 225 16.01 -3.07 2.69
C MET A 225 16.99 -4.19 2.31
N GLY A 226 17.73 -4.73 3.27
CA GLY A 226 18.71 -5.79 3.05
C GLY A 226 18.18 -7.00 2.26
N PRO A 227 17.03 -7.61 2.64
CA PRO A 227 16.44 -8.72 1.90
C PRO A 227 16.04 -8.34 0.47
N VAL A 228 15.53 -7.13 0.27
CA VAL A 228 15.13 -6.63 -1.05
C VAL A 228 16.34 -6.45 -1.95
N ILE A 229 17.39 -5.78 -1.45
CA ILE A 229 18.67 -5.63 -2.16
C ILE A 229 19.25 -7.00 -2.53
N LYS A 230 19.24 -7.94 -1.57
CA LYS A 230 19.71 -9.31 -1.79
C LYS A 230 18.92 -9.99 -2.90
N ASN A 231 17.60 -9.86 -2.94
CA ASN A 231 16.79 -10.47 -4.01
C ASN A 231 17.06 -9.84 -5.37
N ILE A 232 17.18 -8.51 -5.46
CA ILE A 232 17.48 -7.80 -6.71
C ILE A 232 18.84 -8.20 -7.30
N VAL A 233 19.85 -8.34 -6.43
CA VAL A 233 21.25 -8.55 -6.84
C VAL A 233 21.60 -10.03 -6.97
N ALA A 234 21.16 -10.88 -6.04
CA ALA A 234 21.64 -12.26 -5.92
C ALA A 234 20.69 -13.33 -6.48
N CYS A 235 19.45 -12.98 -6.84
CA CYS A 235 18.48 -13.93 -7.40
C CYS A 235 18.25 -13.69 -8.89
N GLU A 236 17.83 -14.73 -9.60
CA GLU A 236 17.46 -14.69 -11.02
C GLU A 236 16.18 -15.49 -11.29
N GLY A 237 15.63 -15.39 -12.50
CA GLY A 237 14.48 -16.17 -12.92
C GLY A 237 13.27 -16.03 -11.98
N LYS A 238 12.66 -17.16 -11.60
CA LYS A 238 11.49 -17.21 -10.71
C LYS A 238 11.81 -16.91 -9.24
N GLU A 239 13.08 -17.02 -8.84
CA GLU A 239 13.52 -16.73 -7.47
C GLU A 239 13.69 -15.21 -7.24
N ARG A 240 13.81 -14.43 -8.32
CA ARG A 240 13.82 -12.96 -8.26
C ARG A 240 12.40 -12.42 -8.36
N PHE A 241 11.82 -12.07 -7.22
CA PHE A 241 10.45 -11.57 -7.10
C PHE A 241 10.38 -10.05 -6.82
N GLU A 242 11.46 -9.43 -6.33
CA GLU A 242 11.55 -7.98 -6.14
C GLU A 242 11.73 -7.28 -7.49
N ARG A 243 10.58 -7.03 -8.13
CA ARG A 243 10.43 -6.42 -9.46
C ARG A 243 9.43 -5.27 -9.35
N PRO A 244 9.85 -4.07 -8.93
CA PRO A 244 8.97 -2.91 -8.82
C PRO A 244 8.23 -2.62 -10.15
#